data_AF-A0A6A6JMR7-F1
#
_entry.id   AF-A0A6A6JMR7-F1
#
_cell.length_a   1.000
_cell.length_b   1.000
_cell.length_c   1.000
_cell.angle_alpha   90.00
_cell.angle_beta   90.00
_cell.angle_gamma   90.00
#
_symmetry.space_group_name_H-M   'P 1'
#
loop_
_entity.id
_entity.type
_entity.pdbx_description
1 polymer ?
#
loop_
_entity_poly.entity_id
_entity_poly.type
_entity_poly.pdbx_seq_one_letter_code
_entity_poly.pdbx_strand_id
1 'polypeptide(L)' 'MSKIEKLSILGVRSFGHQKAETIQFHAPLTLIVGWNGSGKTVRVFRLRVKR' A
#
# COMPACT_ATOMS: atom_id res chain seq x y z
N MET A 1 -1.14 9.59 19.11
CA MET A 1 -0.21 9.35 17.98
C MET A 1 -1.03 8.75 16.85
N SER A 2 -1.01 9.30 15.64
CA SER A 2 -1.71 8.69 14.52
C SER A 2 -0.93 7.46 14.04
N LYS A 3 -1.63 6.35 13.79
CA LYS A 3 -1.08 5.11 13.24
C LYS A 3 -1.85 4.75 11.98
N ILE A 4 -1.15 4.35 10.94
CA ILE A 4 -1.79 3.75 9.77
C ILE A 4 -2.00 2.28 10.09
N GLU A 5 -3.24 1.79 10.04
CA GLU A 5 -3.56 0.38 10.30
C GLU A 5 -3.67 -0.44 9.02
N LYS A 6 -4.20 0.17 7.96
CA LYS A 6 -4.56 -0.52 6.71
C LYS A 6 -4.43 0.43 5.52
N LEU A 7 -3.92 -0.07 4.40
CA LEU A 7 -3.89 0.60 3.10
C LEU A 7 -4.53 -0.32 2.07
N SER A 8 -5.53 0.18 1.35
CA SER A 8 -6.14 -0.52 0.22
C SER A 8 -5.70 0.12 -1.09
N ILE A 9 -5.27 -0.70 -2.05
CA ILE A 9 -4.79 -0.29 -3.37
C ILE A 9 -5.64 -0.97 -4.43
N LEU A 10 -6.26 -0.19 -5.30
CA LEU A 10 -7.08 -0.69 -6.41
C LEU A 10 -6.81 0.15 -7.65
N GLY A 11 -6.54 -0.50 -8.78
CA GLY A 11 -6.45 0.19 -10.07
C GLY A 11 -5.25 1.13 -10.21
N VAL A 12 -4.11 0.79 -9.61
CA VAL A 12 -2.91 1.62 -9.72
C VAL A 12 -1.69 0.80 -10.11
N ARG A 13 -0.98 1.24 -11.16
CA ARG A 13 0.24 0.59 -11.66
C ARG A 13 -0.06 -0.88 -11.95
N SER A 14 0.67 -1.79 -11.30
CA SER A 14 0.52 -3.24 -11.42
C SER A 14 -0.69 -3.80 -10.67
N PHE A 15 -1.38 -3.00 -9.85
CA PHE A 15 -2.59 -3.42 -9.14
C PHE A 15 -3.80 -3.29 -10.06
N GLY A 16 -4.41 -4.42 -10.41
CA GLY A 16 -5.59 -4.47 -11.27
C GLY A 16 -6.80 -3.73 -10.67
N HIS A 17 -7.80 -3.48 -11.52
CA HIS A 17 -9.05 -2.80 -11.13
C HIS A 17 -10.12 -3.77 -10.61
N GLN A 18 -9.86 -5.08 -10.68
CA GLN A 18 -10.85 -6.12 -10.34
C GLN A 18 -10.83 -6.46 -8.85
N LYS A 19 -9.68 -6.36 -8.20
CA LYS A 19 -9.50 -6.72 -6.78
C LYS A 19 -8.64 -5.69 -6.09
N ALA A 20 -9.14 -5.20 -4.95
CA ALA A 20 -8.39 -4.31 -4.10
C ALA A 20 -7.40 -5.12 -3.27
N GLU A 21 -6.12 -4.79 -3.39
CA GLU A 21 -5.08 -5.38 -2.55
C GLU A 21 -4.95 -4.57 -1.27
N THR A 22 -4.98 -5.26 -0.13
CA THR A 22 -4.91 -4.59 1.16
C THR A 22 -3.65 -4.97 1.90
N ILE A 23 -2.91 -3.95 2.35
CA ILE A 23 -1.74 -4.06 3.21
C ILE A 23 -2.14 -3.66 4.62
N GLN A 24 -1.92 -4.54 5.59
CA GLN A 24 -2.10 -4.25 7.01
C GLN A 24 -0.76 -3.88 7.64
N PHE A 25 -0.73 -2.77 8.38
CA PHE A 25 0.47 -2.29 9.04
C PHE A 25 0.49 -2.69 10.51
N HIS A 26 1.53 -3.43 10.87
CA HIS A 26 1.84 -3.82 12.23
C HIS A 26 2.93 -2.90 12.79
N ALA A 27 2.82 -2.57 14.09
CA ALA A 27 3.84 -1.83 14.81
C ALA A 27 4.77 -2.81 15.54
N PRO A 28 6.08 -2.51 15.69
CA PRO A 28 6.74 -1.26 15.25
C PRO A 28 7.17 -1.27 13.78
N LEU A 29 7.16 -2.42 13.11
CA LEU A 29 7.68 -2.58 11.75
C LEU A 29 6.81 -3.54 10.94
N THR A 30 6.55 -3.18 9.67
CA THR A 30 5.93 -4.06 8.67
C THR A 30 6.90 -4.24 7.52
N LEU A 31 7.23 -5.48 7.19
CA LEU A 31 8.14 -5.82 6.09
C LEU A 31 7.35 -6.31 4.87
N ILE A 32 7.61 -5.74 3.70
CA ILE A 32 6.94 -6.10 2.43
C ILE A 32 8.00 -6.70 1.50
N VAL A 33 7.88 -8.00 1.17
CA VAL A 33 8.83 -8.77 0.35
C VAL A 33 8.19 -9.38 -0.89
N GLY A 34 8.99 -9.73 -1.90
CA GLY A 34 8.52 -10.35 -3.15
C GLY A 34 9.46 -10.16 -4.35
N TRP A 35 8.98 -10.50 -5.54
CA TRP A 35 9.77 -10.50 -6.78
C TRP A 35 9.83 -9.13 -7.48
N ASN A 36 10.88 -8.87 -8.26
CA ASN A 36 10.99 -7.63 -9.04
C ASN A 36 9.76 -7.47 -9.95
N GLY A 37 9.16 -6.27 -9.98
CA GLY A 37 7.92 -6.03 -10.71
C GLY A 37 6.63 -6.34 -9.95
N SER A 38 6.67 -6.93 -8.75
CA SER A 38 5.45 -7.24 -7.96
C SER A 38 4.76 -6.02 -7.30
N GLY A 39 5.10 -4.80 -7.72
CA GLY A 39 4.50 -3.58 -7.16
C GLY A 39 5.02 -3.14 -5.78
N LYS A 40 6.09 -3.76 -5.25
CA LYS A 40 6.71 -3.41 -3.95
C LYS A 40 7.22 -1.99 -3.85
N THR A 41 7.70 -1.44 -4.96
CA THR A 41 8.16 -0.05 -5.03
C THR A 41 6.93 0.86 -5.06
N VAL A 42 6.22 0.92 -3.94
CA VAL A 42 5.22 1.95 -3.65
C VAL A 42 6.01 3.22 -3.30
N ARG A 43 6.65 3.82 -4.31
CA ARG A 43 7.33 5.13 -4.20
C ARG A 43 6.23 6.17 -3.92
N VAL A 44 5.92 6.39 -2.64
CA VAL A 44 5.08 7.47 -2.13
C VAL A 44 3.79 7.65 -2.93
N PHE A 45 2.77 6.86 -2.62
CA PHE A 45 1.42 7.26 -2.97
C PHE A 45 1.14 8.59 -2.24
N ARG A 46 1.02 9.68 -3.00
CA ARG A 46 0.75 11.02 -2.48
C ARG A 46 -0.54 10.95 -1.66
N LEU A 47 -0.39 10.85 -0.34
CA LEU A 47 -1.50 10.90 0.61
C LEU A 47 -2.05 12.32 0.58
N ARG A 48 -2.95 12.60 -0.36
CA ARG A 48 -3.71 13.85 -0.35
C ARG A 48 -4.81 13.68 0.69
N VAL A 49 -4.51 14.10 1.91
CA VAL A 49 -5.54 14.35 2.93
C VAL A 49 -6.42 15.46 2.36
N LYS A 50 -7.59 15.11 1.81
CA LYS A 50 -8.65 16.12 1.62
C LYS A 50 -9.12 16.48 3.03
N ARG A 51 -8.91 17.74 3.40
CA ARG A 51 -9.62 18.36 4.51
C ARG A 51 -11.12 18.38 4.21
#